data_AF-A0A6P3XFQ4-F1
#
_entry.id   AF-A0A6P3XFQ4-F1
#
_cell.length_a   1.000
_cell.length_b   1.000
_cell.length_c   1.000
_cell.angle_alpha   90.00
_cell.angle_beta   90.00
_cell.angle_gamma   90.00
#
_symmetry.space_group_name_H-M   'P 1'
#
loop_
_entity.id
_entity.type
_entity.pdbx_description
1 polymer ?
#
loop_
_entity_poly.entity_id
_entity_poly.type
_entity_poly.pdbx_seq_one_letter_code
_entity_poly.pdbx_strand_id
1 'polypeptide(L)'
;MCCSISNFNVCQCLRLSDVSSVSERLNAIVAMEEVEQLKAKYMRVDTSKLKDLLLSQAGIVDKIRKSQDQQCHEDEIKIKELTSKLATMKETLNMEAETLENENSELAKHNLYLEKLEVEKMKFSQEIKQLEAQRNNLKTKLANPNLQDQQMLEQGKRKLRIYRKLTKIQWDYEASKHSIQGYVTNGCDYIHHFCYGNQEVNEKLVDSLWHEIYLSTGESSEVTNENLQPNIPAISL
;
A
#
# COMPACT_ATOMS: atom_id res chain seq x y z
N MET A 1 -65.43 -52.62 -146.57
CA MET A 1 -66.32 -51.67 -147.27
C MET A 1 -65.71 -50.28 -147.17
N CYS A 2 -65.46 -49.69 -148.35
CA CYS A 2 -65.39 -48.25 -148.69
C CYS A 2 -64.30 -47.38 -148.00
N CYS A 3 -63.19 -47.04 -148.67
CA CYS A 3 -62.98 -46.02 -149.74
C CYS A 3 -62.97 -44.55 -149.29
N SER A 4 -61.74 -44.01 -149.25
CA SER A 4 -61.24 -42.74 -149.84
C SER A 4 -61.86 -41.38 -149.47
N ILE A 5 -61.00 -40.40 -149.16
CA ILE A 5 -60.77 -39.14 -149.91
C ILE A 5 -59.64 -38.33 -149.22
N SER A 6 -59.08 -37.38 -149.98
CA SER A 6 -57.70 -36.94 -150.17
C SER A 6 -57.25 -35.61 -149.52
N ASN A 7 -55.92 -35.47 -149.41
CA ASN A 7 -55.02 -34.31 -149.65
C ASN A 7 -55.01 -33.00 -148.81
N PHE A 8 -53.78 -32.72 -148.33
CA PHE A 8 -53.02 -31.45 -148.21
C PHE A 8 -53.54 -30.28 -147.35
N ASN A 9 -52.77 -29.91 -146.31
CA ASN A 9 -52.15 -28.57 -146.23
C ASN A 9 -51.00 -28.45 -145.20
N VAL A 10 -50.13 -27.48 -145.45
CA VAL A 10 -48.89 -27.09 -144.77
C VAL A 10 -49.15 -26.39 -143.41
N CYS A 11 -48.20 -26.48 -142.47
CA CYS A 11 -47.62 -25.36 -141.66
C CYS A 11 -47.44 -25.61 -140.13
N GLN A 12 -46.25 -25.25 -139.65
CA GLN A 12 -45.86 -24.69 -138.33
C GLN A 12 -46.13 -25.46 -137.01
N CYS A 13 -45.05 -25.75 -136.28
CA CYS A 13 -45.03 -25.67 -134.81
C CYS A 13 -43.65 -25.16 -134.31
N LEU A 14 -43.67 -23.96 -133.73
CA LEU A 14 -42.57 -23.30 -133.01
C LEU A 14 -42.48 -23.82 -131.55
N ARG A 15 -41.25 -24.10 -131.11
CA ARG A 15 -40.63 -23.90 -129.77
C ARG A 15 -41.42 -24.28 -128.49
N LEU A 16 -41.05 -25.43 -127.90
CA LEU A 16 -41.33 -25.84 -126.51
C LEU A 16 -40.22 -25.46 -125.51
N SER A 17 -39.08 -24.91 -125.97
CA SER A 17 -37.95 -24.51 -125.11
C SER A 17 -38.13 -23.16 -124.39
N ASP A 18 -39.07 -22.33 -124.84
CA ASP A 18 -39.18 -20.94 -124.38
C ASP A 18 -40.10 -20.81 -123.14
N VAL A 19 -40.96 -21.80 -122.82
CA VAL A 19 -41.94 -21.73 -121.72
C VAL A 19 -41.35 -22.12 -120.36
N SER A 20 -40.40 -23.07 -120.31
CA SER A 20 -39.70 -23.48 -119.07
C SER A 20 -38.83 -22.35 -118.50
N SER A 21 -38.14 -21.63 -119.40
CA SER A 21 -37.28 -20.48 -119.07
C SER A 21 -38.06 -19.30 -118.48
N VAL A 22 -39.30 -19.08 -118.95
CA VAL A 22 -40.15 -18.00 -118.45
C VAL A 22 -40.73 -18.34 -117.06
N SER A 23 -41.09 -19.60 -116.81
CA SER A 23 -41.61 -20.04 -115.51
C SER A 23 -40.55 -19.97 -114.39
N GLU A 24 -39.30 -20.35 -114.69
CA GLU A 24 -38.20 -20.24 -113.73
C GLU A 24 -37.86 -18.77 -113.42
N ARG A 25 -37.95 -17.89 -114.43
CA ARG A 25 -37.77 -16.45 -114.24
C ARG A 25 -38.89 -15.83 -113.41
N LEU A 26 -40.14 -16.24 -113.60
CA LEU A 26 -41.28 -15.73 -112.83
C LEU A 26 -41.18 -16.15 -111.36
N ASN A 27 -40.83 -17.41 -111.09
CA ASN A 27 -40.62 -17.91 -109.72
C ASN A 27 -39.44 -17.22 -109.03
N ALA A 28 -38.36 -16.91 -109.76
CA ALA A 28 -37.25 -16.14 -109.25
C ALA A 28 -37.65 -14.70 -108.90
N ILE A 29 -38.51 -14.06 -109.70
CA ILE A 29 -39.03 -12.71 -109.44
C ILE A 29 -39.91 -12.70 -108.17
N VAL A 30 -40.83 -13.66 -108.04
CA VAL A 30 -41.70 -13.78 -106.85
C VAL A 30 -40.86 -14.03 -105.58
N ALA A 31 -39.84 -14.90 -105.66
CA ALA A 31 -38.93 -15.13 -104.55
C ALA A 31 -38.11 -13.88 -104.19
N MET A 32 -37.71 -13.08 -105.18
CA MET A 32 -36.99 -11.82 -104.94
C MET A 32 -37.90 -10.78 -104.25
N GLU A 33 -39.17 -10.73 -104.63
CA GLU A 33 -40.18 -9.82 -104.08
C GLU A 33 -40.58 -10.21 -102.64
N GLU A 34 -40.69 -11.51 -102.35
CA GLU A 34 -40.88 -12.03 -100.98
C GLU A 34 -39.67 -11.75 -100.09
N VAL A 35 -38.45 -11.90 -100.63
CA VAL A 35 -37.20 -11.54 -99.93
C VAL A 35 -37.14 -10.03 -99.65
N GLU A 36 -37.58 -9.18 -100.58
CA GLU A 36 -37.67 -7.73 -100.37
C GLU A 36 -38.71 -7.36 -99.30
N GLN A 37 -39.87 -8.00 -99.28
CA GLN A 37 -40.88 -7.79 -98.23
C GLN A 37 -40.40 -8.25 -96.85
N LEU A 38 -39.74 -9.41 -96.77
CA LEU A 38 -39.10 -9.89 -95.53
C LEU A 38 -38.00 -8.94 -95.06
N LYS A 39 -37.16 -8.44 -95.98
CA LYS A 39 -36.12 -7.45 -95.72
C LYS A 39 -36.73 -6.13 -95.24
N ALA A 40 -37.83 -5.66 -95.80
CA ALA A 40 -38.54 -4.46 -95.35
C ALA A 40 -39.21 -4.63 -93.98
N LYS A 41 -39.74 -5.83 -93.68
CA LYS A 41 -40.38 -6.16 -92.40
C LYS A 41 -39.36 -6.31 -91.26
N TYR A 42 -38.17 -6.87 -91.53
CA TYR A 42 -37.11 -7.06 -90.54
C TYR A 42 -36.11 -5.88 -90.45
N MET A 43 -35.91 -5.09 -91.51
CA MET A 43 -35.13 -3.83 -91.42
C MET A 43 -35.90 -2.68 -90.75
N ARG A 44 -37.16 -2.90 -90.36
CA ARG A 44 -37.96 -1.95 -89.57
C ARG A 44 -37.63 -1.96 -88.07
N VAL A 45 -36.58 -2.66 -87.63
CA VAL A 45 -35.89 -2.25 -86.41
C VAL A 45 -35.13 -0.99 -86.77
N ASP A 46 -35.77 0.15 -86.48
CA ASP A 46 -35.25 1.47 -86.77
C ASP A 46 -33.87 1.59 -86.12
N THR A 47 -32.82 1.54 -86.94
CA THR A 47 -31.42 1.52 -86.51
C THR A 47 -31.10 2.72 -85.61
N SER A 48 -31.86 3.82 -85.78
CA SER A 48 -31.88 4.99 -84.92
C SER A 48 -32.29 4.65 -83.48
N LYS A 49 -33.46 4.01 -83.27
CA LYS A 49 -33.95 3.59 -81.94
C LYS A 49 -33.01 2.64 -81.23
N LEU A 50 -32.39 1.72 -81.97
CA LEU A 50 -31.45 0.77 -81.39
C LEU A 50 -30.16 1.48 -80.94
N LYS A 51 -29.69 2.45 -81.74
CA LYS A 51 -28.54 3.31 -81.41
C LYS A 51 -28.83 4.19 -80.20
N ASP A 52 -30.03 4.77 -80.10
CA ASP A 52 -30.46 5.58 -78.97
C ASP A 52 -30.58 4.76 -77.68
N LEU A 53 -31.12 3.53 -77.75
CA LEU A 53 -31.13 2.60 -76.63
C LEU A 53 -29.72 2.23 -76.18
N LEU A 54 -28.81 1.98 -77.11
CA LEU A 54 -27.41 1.65 -76.82
C LEU A 54 -26.68 2.83 -76.16
N LEU A 55 -26.90 4.04 -76.65
CA LEU A 55 -26.36 5.28 -76.06
C LEU A 55 -26.96 5.54 -74.67
N SER A 56 -28.25 5.30 -74.49
CA SER A 56 -28.92 5.41 -73.18
C SER A 56 -28.37 4.39 -72.18
N GLN A 57 -28.24 3.13 -72.59
CA GLN A 57 -27.66 2.06 -71.80
C GLN A 57 -26.21 2.36 -71.41
N ALA A 58 -25.40 2.85 -72.36
CA ALA A 58 -24.03 3.28 -72.11
C ALA A 58 -24.00 4.43 -71.09
N GLY A 59 -24.92 5.40 -71.19
CA GLY A 59 -25.06 6.48 -70.22
C GLY A 59 -25.45 6.01 -68.81
N ILE A 60 -26.30 4.98 -68.69
CA ILE A 60 -26.66 4.36 -67.41
C ILE A 60 -25.44 3.65 -66.81
N VAL A 61 -24.73 2.85 -67.60
CA VAL A 61 -23.51 2.14 -67.17
C VAL A 61 -22.44 3.12 -66.70
N ASP A 62 -22.24 4.23 -67.42
CA ASP A 62 -21.28 5.26 -67.03
C ASP A 62 -21.65 5.95 -65.71
N LYS A 63 -22.95 6.20 -65.46
CA LYS A 63 -23.43 6.74 -64.18
C LYS A 63 -23.21 5.75 -63.04
N ILE A 64 -23.54 4.46 -63.26
CA ILE A 64 -23.31 3.40 -62.28
C ILE A 64 -21.82 3.31 -61.96
N ARG A 65 -20.94 3.28 -62.97
CA ARG A 65 -19.49 3.25 -62.78
C ARG A 65 -19.02 4.42 -61.92
N LYS A 66 -19.41 5.66 -62.26
CA LYS A 66 -19.03 6.86 -61.47
C LYS A 66 -19.52 6.78 -60.02
N SER A 67 -20.73 6.28 -59.79
CA SER A 67 -21.25 6.10 -58.43
C SER A 67 -20.50 5.03 -57.63
N GLN A 68 -20.10 3.94 -58.28
CA GLN A 68 -19.31 2.88 -57.66
C GLN A 68 -17.88 3.35 -57.38
N ASP A 69 -17.25 4.06 -58.30
CA ASP A 69 -15.91 4.62 -58.11
C ASP A 69 -15.88 5.58 -56.90
N GLN A 70 -16.91 6.43 -56.78
CA GLN A 70 -17.06 7.34 -55.65
C GLN A 70 -17.24 6.58 -54.32
N GLN A 71 -18.11 5.58 -54.29
CA GLN A 71 -18.33 4.74 -53.11
C GLN A 71 -17.05 4.01 -52.69
N CYS A 72 -16.34 3.41 -53.65
CA CYS A 72 -15.05 2.74 -53.40
C CYS A 72 -14.02 3.69 -52.80
N HIS A 73 -13.97 4.94 -53.28
CA HIS A 73 -13.04 5.94 -52.74
C HIS A 73 -13.39 6.33 -51.30
N GLU A 74 -14.68 6.54 -51.01
CA GLU A 74 -15.16 6.84 -49.65
C GLU A 74 -14.88 5.68 -48.68
N ASP A 75 -15.13 4.45 -49.13
CA ASP A 75 -14.84 3.24 -48.35
C ASP A 75 -13.33 3.08 -48.12
N GLU A 76 -12.50 3.37 -49.12
CA GLU A 76 -11.03 3.32 -48.98
C GLU A 76 -10.53 4.33 -47.93
N ILE A 77 -11.05 5.57 -47.95
CA ILE A 77 -10.74 6.59 -46.93
C ILE A 77 -11.15 6.10 -45.54
N LYS A 78 -12.36 5.55 -45.41
CA LYS A 78 -12.89 5.06 -44.14
C LYS A 78 -12.09 3.87 -43.60
N ILE A 79 -11.67 2.95 -44.47
CA ILE A 79 -10.79 1.82 -44.10
C ILE A 79 -9.45 2.34 -43.58
N LYS A 80 -8.84 3.32 -44.26
CA LYS A 80 -7.58 3.94 -43.81
C LYS A 80 -7.75 4.60 -42.44
N GLU A 81 -8.81 5.38 -42.25
CA GLU A 81 -9.11 6.03 -40.97
C GLU A 81 -9.29 5.02 -39.83
N LEU A 82 -10.10 3.98 -40.05
CA LEU A 82 -10.35 2.93 -39.05
C LEU A 82 -9.08 2.13 -38.75
N THR A 83 -8.24 1.87 -39.75
CA THR A 83 -6.96 1.18 -39.56
C THR A 83 -6.02 2.01 -38.69
N SER A 84 -5.93 3.33 -38.94
CA SER A 84 -5.14 4.23 -38.10
C SER A 84 -5.67 4.29 -36.66
N LYS A 85 -6.99 4.39 -36.47
CA LYS A 85 -7.60 4.36 -35.13
C LYS A 85 -7.28 3.05 -34.40
N LEU A 86 -7.40 1.92 -35.08
CA LEU A 86 -7.09 0.61 -34.50
C LEU A 86 -5.62 0.51 -34.08
N ALA A 87 -4.70 1.02 -34.90
CA ALA A 87 -3.28 1.06 -34.55
C ALA A 87 -3.03 1.89 -33.27
N THR A 88 -3.63 3.09 -33.17
CA THR A 88 -3.48 3.94 -31.97
C THR A 88 -4.07 3.31 -30.71
N MET A 89 -5.22 2.65 -30.81
CA MET A 89 -5.84 1.94 -29.68
C MET A 89 -4.98 0.76 -29.24
N LYS A 90 -4.39 0.02 -30.17
CA LYS A 90 -3.51 -1.11 -29.87
C LYS A 90 -2.24 -0.66 -29.15
N GLU A 91 -1.63 0.44 -29.59
CA GLU A 91 -0.45 1.01 -28.94
C GLU A 91 -0.76 1.49 -27.52
N THR A 92 -1.89 2.19 -27.35
CA THR A 92 -2.35 2.64 -26.02
C THR A 92 -2.59 1.46 -25.08
N LEU A 93 -3.25 0.40 -25.57
CA LEU A 93 -3.51 -0.81 -24.81
C LEU A 93 -2.21 -1.51 -24.37
N ASN A 94 -1.22 -1.58 -25.26
CA ASN A 94 0.07 -2.18 -24.93
C ASN A 94 0.82 -1.37 -23.86
N MET A 95 0.83 -0.04 -23.98
CA MET A 95 1.44 0.83 -22.96
C MET A 95 0.77 0.68 -21.60
N GLU A 96 -0.56 0.59 -21.57
CA GLU A 96 -1.32 0.39 -20.34
C GLU A 96 -1.04 -0.99 -19.72
N ALA A 97 -0.93 -2.04 -20.54
CA ALA A 97 -0.55 -3.37 -20.09
C ALA A 97 0.85 -3.41 -19.46
N GLU A 98 1.85 -2.78 -20.10
CA GLU A 98 3.22 -2.67 -19.54
C GLU A 98 3.24 -1.86 -18.24
N THR A 99 2.45 -0.79 -18.17
CA THR A 99 2.33 0.03 -16.95
C THR A 99 1.76 -0.79 -15.79
N LEU A 100 0.68 -1.53 -16.04
CA LEU A 100 0.05 -2.40 -15.04
C LEU A 100 0.98 -3.53 -14.59
N GLU A 101 1.75 -4.12 -15.50
CA GLU A 101 2.72 -5.15 -15.15
C GLU A 101 3.80 -4.60 -14.20
N ASN A 102 4.32 -3.41 -14.49
CA ASN A 102 5.29 -2.72 -13.64
C ASN A 102 4.70 -2.40 -12.26
N GLU A 103 3.51 -1.81 -12.19
CA GLU A 103 2.83 -1.49 -10.93
C GLU A 103 2.58 -2.75 -10.09
N ASN A 104 2.18 -3.85 -10.73
CA ASN A 104 1.96 -5.12 -10.04
C ASN A 104 3.27 -5.71 -9.49
N SER A 105 4.38 -5.54 -10.21
CA SER A 105 5.70 -5.96 -9.73
C SER A 105 6.17 -5.16 -8.51
N GLU A 106 5.91 -3.85 -8.47
CA GLU A 106 6.21 -2.99 -7.31
C GLU A 106 5.29 -3.32 -6.13
N LEU A 107 4.01 -3.57 -6.39
CA LEU A 107 3.06 -4.01 -5.36
C LEU A 107 3.52 -5.32 -4.71
N ALA A 108 4.01 -6.28 -5.50
CA ALA A 108 4.57 -7.52 -4.98
C ALA A 108 5.79 -7.28 -4.06
N LYS A 109 6.68 -6.34 -4.41
CA LYS A 109 7.81 -5.96 -3.54
C LYS A 109 7.34 -5.33 -2.23
N HIS A 110 6.34 -4.46 -2.28
CA HIS A 110 5.76 -3.85 -1.08
C HIS A 110 5.10 -4.89 -0.17
N ASN A 111 4.41 -5.88 -0.71
CA ASN A 111 3.82 -6.97 0.07
C ASN A 111 4.88 -7.78 0.81
N LEU A 112 6.00 -8.10 0.16
CA LEU A 112 7.13 -8.78 0.82
C LEU A 112 7.73 -7.93 1.96
N TYR A 113 7.78 -6.61 1.79
CA TYR A 113 8.25 -5.71 2.85
C TYR A 113 7.27 -5.65 4.03
N LEU A 114 5.97 -5.60 3.75
CA LEU A 114 4.93 -5.65 4.79
C LEU A 114 4.98 -6.93 5.61
N GLU A 115 5.21 -8.07 4.97
CA GLU A 115 5.35 -9.35 5.67
C GLU A 115 6.54 -9.34 6.64
N LYS A 116 7.69 -8.79 6.23
CA LYS A 116 8.87 -8.62 7.11
C LYS A 116 8.55 -7.74 8.31
N LEU A 117 7.86 -6.61 8.10
CA LEU A 117 7.46 -5.70 9.16
C LEU A 117 6.49 -6.35 10.15
N GLU A 118 5.54 -7.15 9.67
CA GLU A 118 4.60 -7.84 10.57
C GLU A 118 5.33 -8.86 11.47
N VAL A 119 6.34 -9.56 10.93
CA VAL A 119 7.21 -10.44 11.73
C VAL A 119 7.99 -9.68 12.80
N GLU A 120 8.58 -8.52 12.46
CA GLU A 120 9.30 -7.69 13.44
C GLU A 120 8.37 -7.14 14.52
N LYS A 121 7.19 -6.66 14.15
CA LYS A 121 6.16 -6.19 15.08
C LYS A 121 5.75 -7.29 16.06
N MET A 122 5.61 -8.54 15.59
CA MET A 122 5.31 -9.68 16.48
C MET A 122 6.44 -9.94 17.48
N LYS A 123 7.71 -9.86 17.05
CA LYS A 123 8.87 -9.98 17.94
C LYS A 123 8.87 -8.90 19.02
N PHE A 124 8.70 -7.64 18.65
CA PHE A 124 8.64 -6.54 19.61
C PHE A 124 7.46 -6.67 20.57
N SER A 125 6.30 -7.10 20.08
CA SER A 125 5.13 -7.34 20.94
C SER A 125 5.41 -8.42 22.00
N GLN A 126 6.11 -9.49 21.63
CA GLN A 126 6.52 -10.53 22.57
C GLN A 126 7.53 -10.01 23.59
N GLU A 127 8.53 -9.24 23.16
CA GLU A 127 9.53 -8.64 24.04
C GLU A 127 8.89 -7.67 25.04
N ILE A 128 7.98 -6.81 24.59
CA ILE A 128 7.22 -5.90 25.47
C ILE A 128 6.48 -6.69 26.55
N LYS A 129 5.78 -7.77 26.19
CA LYS A 129 5.08 -8.62 27.18
C LYS A 129 6.04 -9.24 28.20
N GLN A 130 7.22 -9.66 27.77
CA GLN A 130 8.24 -10.22 28.66
C GLN A 130 8.78 -9.15 29.63
N LEU A 131 9.11 -7.97 29.11
CA LEU A 131 9.60 -6.85 29.92
C LEU A 131 8.54 -6.35 30.91
N GLU A 132 7.27 -6.29 30.52
CA GLU A 132 6.17 -5.96 31.42
C GLU A 132 6.02 -7.00 32.55
N ALA A 133 6.14 -8.28 32.24
CA ALA A 133 6.12 -9.35 33.25
C ALA A 133 7.30 -9.21 34.23
N GLN A 134 8.51 -8.93 33.73
CA GLN A 134 9.69 -8.67 34.56
C GLN A 134 9.49 -7.43 35.44
N ARG A 135 9.01 -6.32 34.88
CA ARG A 135 8.68 -5.10 35.62
C ARG A 135 7.68 -5.38 36.74
N ASN A 136 6.63 -6.14 36.44
CA ASN A 136 5.61 -6.51 37.44
C ASN A 136 6.20 -7.37 38.56
N ASN A 137 7.08 -8.34 38.23
CA ASN A 137 7.79 -9.14 39.22
C ASN A 137 8.71 -8.29 40.11
N LEU A 138 9.44 -7.33 39.55
CA LEU A 138 10.28 -6.44 40.33
C LEU A 138 9.44 -5.50 41.21
N LYS A 139 8.31 -5.00 40.69
CA LYS A 139 7.38 -4.18 41.47
C LYS A 139 6.81 -4.94 42.66
N THR A 140 6.45 -6.21 42.50
CA THR A 140 5.96 -7.04 43.62
C THR A 140 7.07 -7.35 44.63
N LYS A 141 8.31 -7.57 44.17
CA LYS A 141 9.47 -7.71 45.06
C LYS A 141 9.76 -6.45 45.86
N LEU A 142 9.66 -5.26 45.25
CA LEU A 142 9.84 -4.00 45.97
C LEU A 142 8.74 -3.76 47.02
N ALA A 143 7.50 -4.17 46.72
CA ALA A 143 6.38 -4.10 47.66
C ALA A 143 6.52 -5.07 48.85
N ASN A 144 7.29 -6.15 48.69
CA ASN A 144 7.59 -7.14 49.71
C ASN A 144 9.09 -7.12 50.04
N PRO A 145 9.57 -6.11 50.78
CA PRO A 145 10.96 -6.03 51.18
C PRO A 145 11.37 -7.32 51.89
N ASN A 146 12.64 -7.70 51.74
CA ASN A 146 13.18 -8.90 52.37
C ASN A 146 12.98 -8.81 53.89
N LEU A 147 12.15 -9.71 54.42
CA LEU A 147 11.78 -9.73 55.83
C LEU A 147 13.01 -9.86 56.73
N GLN A 148 14.03 -10.60 56.28
CA GLN A 148 15.28 -10.77 57.02
C GLN A 148 16.05 -9.46 57.15
N ASP A 149 16.19 -8.71 56.06
CA ASP A 149 16.89 -7.42 56.05
C ASP A 149 16.13 -6.40 56.91
N GLN A 150 14.80 -6.40 56.81
CA GLN A 150 13.96 -5.53 57.64
C GLN A 150 14.12 -5.86 59.14
N GLN A 151 14.08 -7.14 59.50
CA GLN A 151 14.30 -7.56 60.89
C GLN A 151 15.70 -7.20 61.38
N MET A 152 16.74 -7.39 60.57
CA MET A 152 18.11 -7.02 60.92
C MET A 152 18.24 -5.51 61.18
N LEU A 153 17.66 -4.67 60.33
CA LEU A 153 17.66 -3.22 60.50
C LEU A 153 16.91 -2.80 61.77
N GLU A 154 15.74 -3.39 62.04
CA GLU A 154 14.98 -3.09 63.26
C GLU A 154 15.72 -3.53 64.53
N GLN A 155 16.38 -4.68 64.51
CA GLN A 155 17.26 -5.11 65.60
C GLN A 155 18.43 -4.14 65.80
N GLY A 156 19.08 -3.70 64.72
CA GLY A 156 20.15 -2.70 64.76
C GLY A 156 19.70 -1.37 65.36
N LYS A 157 18.56 -0.83 64.90
CA LYS A 157 17.95 0.38 65.46
C LYS A 157 17.64 0.23 66.95
N ARG A 158 17.10 -0.91 67.36
CA ARG A 158 16.79 -1.19 68.78
C ARG A 158 18.06 -1.22 69.63
N LYS A 159 19.11 -1.93 69.18
CA LYS A 159 20.40 -1.98 69.87
C LYS A 159 21.03 -0.60 70.00
N LEU A 160 21.07 0.18 68.92
CA LEU A 160 21.60 1.54 68.93
C LEU A 160 20.81 2.45 69.87
N ARG A 161 19.47 2.34 69.89
CA ARG A 161 18.62 3.10 70.80
C ARG A 161 18.90 2.76 72.26
N ILE A 162 19.07 1.48 72.58
CA ILE A 162 19.41 1.03 73.95
C ILE A 162 20.80 1.55 74.33
N TYR A 163 21.78 1.41 73.44
CA TYR A 163 23.13 1.94 73.66
C TYR A 163 23.09 3.43 73.99
N ARG A 164 22.46 4.26 73.15
CA ARG A 164 22.31 5.70 73.39
C ARG A 164 21.57 6.02 74.68
N LYS A 165 20.55 5.24 75.05
CA LYS A 165 19.82 5.45 76.30
C LYS A 165 20.66 5.10 77.53
N LEU A 166 21.44 4.04 77.45
CA LEU A 166 22.25 3.53 78.56
C LEU A 166 23.48 4.39 78.80
N THR A 167 24.23 4.69 77.75
CA THR A 167 25.50 5.41 77.87
C THR A 167 25.32 6.91 77.78
N LYS A 168 24.26 7.39 77.12
CA LYS A 168 24.07 8.80 76.79
C LYS A 168 25.24 9.44 76.04
N ILE A 169 26.10 8.61 75.45
CA ILE A 169 27.21 9.04 74.62
C ILE A 169 26.67 9.40 73.24
N GLN A 170 27.04 10.58 72.77
CA GLN A 170 26.98 10.96 71.38
C GLN A 170 28.40 11.01 70.82
N TRP A 171 28.66 10.15 69.84
CA TRP A 171 29.94 10.12 69.13
C TRP A 171 30.06 11.25 68.12
N ASP A 172 31.22 11.88 68.07
CA ASP A 172 31.58 12.80 67.00
C ASP A 172 32.24 12.02 65.86
N TYR A 173 31.50 11.84 64.76
CA TYR A 173 31.98 11.08 63.60
C TYR A 173 32.81 11.93 62.62
N GLU A 174 32.89 13.25 62.84
CA GLU A 174 33.73 14.15 62.04
C GLU A 174 35.16 14.25 62.60
N ALA A 175 35.37 13.71 63.81
CA ALA A 175 36.67 13.59 64.45
C ALA A 175 37.70 12.80 63.61
N SER A 176 38.98 13.04 63.88
CA SER A 176 40.07 12.36 63.15
C SER A 176 40.00 10.83 63.34
N LYS A 177 40.40 10.07 62.32
CA LYS A 177 40.40 8.58 62.35
C LYS A 177 41.20 7.97 63.49
N HIS A 178 42.07 8.74 64.13
CA HIS A 178 42.96 8.31 65.20
C HIS A 178 42.53 8.83 66.58
N SER A 179 41.32 9.37 66.70
CA SER A 179 40.79 9.90 67.95
C SER A 179 39.39 9.40 68.24
N ILE A 180 39.16 8.98 69.48
CA ILE A 180 37.85 8.60 70.01
C ILE A 180 37.28 9.83 70.69
N GLN A 181 36.30 10.49 70.06
CA GLN A 181 35.76 11.78 70.48
C GLN A 181 34.23 11.74 70.54
N GLY A 182 33.68 12.51 71.46
CA GLY A 182 32.24 12.64 71.63
C GLY A 182 31.89 13.42 72.88
N TYR A 183 30.63 13.33 73.27
CA TYR A 183 30.17 13.88 74.54
C TYR A 183 29.20 12.95 75.25
N VAL A 184 29.18 13.04 76.57
CA VAL A 184 28.19 12.40 77.44
C VAL A 184 27.22 13.46 77.91
N THR A 185 25.92 13.16 77.93
CA THR A 185 24.92 14.10 78.45
C THR A 185 23.86 13.45 79.32
N ASN A 186 23.45 14.11 80.41
CA ASN A 186 22.28 13.63 81.15
C ASN A 186 20.94 14.07 80.51
N GLY A 187 21.00 14.93 79.48
CA GLY A 187 19.85 15.48 78.77
C GLY A 187 19.20 16.69 79.45
N CYS A 188 19.80 17.22 80.52
CA CYS A 188 19.30 18.37 81.27
C CYS A 188 20.39 19.46 81.41
N ASP A 189 21.36 19.24 82.29
CA ASP A 189 22.35 20.23 82.74
C ASP A 189 23.81 19.74 82.65
N TYR A 190 24.03 18.45 82.36
CA TYR A 190 25.36 17.87 82.17
C TYR A 190 25.63 17.59 80.70
N ILE A 191 26.69 18.20 80.17
CA ILE A 191 27.31 17.88 78.88
C ILE A 191 28.82 17.88 79.10
N HIS A 192 29.45 16.73 78.96
CA HIS A 192 30.90 16.61 79.06
C HIS A 192 31.49 16.09 77.76
N HIS A 193 32.42 16.85 77.19
CA HIS A 193 33.13 16.48 75.96
C HIS A 193 34.39 15.70 76.31
N PHE A 194 34.57 14.54 75.70
CA PHE A 194 35.77 13.73 75.85
C PHE A 194 36.50 13.61 74.51
N CYS A 195 37.83 13.53 74.58
CA CYS A 195 38.70 13.34 73.43
C CYS A 195 39.90 12.50 73.83
N TYR A 196 39.97 11.28 73.30
CA TYR A 196 41.08 10.37 73.51
C TYR A 196 41.85 10.21 72.19
N GLY A 197 43.00 10.88 72.10
CA GLY A 197 43.86 10.85 70.91
C GLY A 197 44.81 9.63 70.90
N ASN A 198 44.96 9.00 69.74
CA ASN A 198 45.93 7.93 69.45
C ASN A 198 45.92 6.73 70.41
N GLN A 199 44.77 6.40 71.01
CA GLN A 199 44.64 5.24 71.89
C GLN A 199 43.98 4.07 71.16
N GLU A 200 44.66 2.92 71.14
CA GLU A 200 43.98 1.64 70.88
C GLU A 200 42.97 1.36 72.00
N VAL A 201 41.86 0.71 71.65
CA VAL A 201 40.82 0.36 72.62
C VAL A 201 41.43 -0.56 73.68
N ASN A 202 41.62 -0.02 74.89
CA ASN A 202 42.18 -0.71 76.03
C ASN A 202 41.25 -0.58 77.26
N GLU A 203 41.48 -1.40 78.28
CA GLU A 203 40.63 -1.41 79.49
C GLU A 203 40.58 -0.03 80.18
N LYS A 204 41.70 0.71 80.21
CA LYS A 204 41.75 2.06 80.80
C LYS A 204 40.83 3.06 80.12
N LEU A 205 40.74 3.01 78.79
CA LEU A 205 39.83 3.83 78.01
C LEU A 205 38.37 3.47 78.30
N VAL A 206 38.08 2.17 78.39
CA VAL A 206 36.75 1.67 78.72
C VAL A 206 36.34 2.14 80.13
N ASP A 207 37.22 2.01 81.11
CA ASP A 207 37.00 2.50 82.48
C ASP A 207 36.79 4.01 82.52
N SER A 208 37.57 4.76 81.73
CA SER A 208 37.43 6.22 81.62
C SER A 208 36.06 6.60 81.05
N LEU A 209 35.63 5.94 79.97
CA LEU A 209 34.30 6.17 79.38
C LEU A 209 33.16 5.80 80.34
N TRP A 210 33.28 4.70 81.08
CA TRP A 210 32.29 4.34 82.11
C TRP A 210 32.27 5.33 83.27
N HIS A 211 33.41 5.89 83.64
CA HIS A 211 33.49 6.94 84.63
C HIS A 211 32.74 8.20 84.15
N GLU A 212 32.92 8.62 82.90
CA GLU A 212 32.16 9.75 82.33
C GLU A 212 30.65 9.49 82.32
N ILE A 213 30.23 8.27 81.98
CA ILE A 213 28.83 7.86 82.07
C ILE A 213 28.32 7.95 83.50
N TYR A 214 29.09 7.44 84.48
CA TYR A 214 28.70 7.48 85.89
C TYR A 214 28.55 8.92 86.40
N LEU A 215 29.48 9.82 86.07
CA LEU A 215 29.39 11.23 86.43
C LEU A 215 28.13 11.89 85.87
N SER A 216 27.71 11.52 84.65
CA SER A 216 26.47 12.02 84.06
C SER A 216 25.19 11.54 84.77
N THR A 217 25.28 10.51 85.61
CA THR A 217 24.14 10.00 86.40
C THR A 217 24.02 10.63 87.79
N GLY A 218 25.02 11.39 88.23
CA GLY A 218 24.95 12.13 89.49
C GLY A 218 23.88 13.22 89.42
N GLU A 219 22.99 13.27 90.41
CA GLU A 219 22.13 14.43 90.63
C GLU A 219 23.02 15.65 90.88
N SER A 220 22.70 16.78 90.23
CA SER A 220 23.25 18.09 90.57
C SER A 220 22.79 18.46 91.99
N SER A 221 23.48 17.92 92.98
CA SER A 221 23.38 18.35 94.36
C SER A 221 23.94 19.77 94.47
N GLU A 222 23.10 20.65 95.02
CA GLU A 222 23.38 22.00 95.57
C GLU A 222 23.15 23.21 94.65
N VAL A 223 21.87 23.59 94.52
CA VAL A 223 21.49 25.01 94.56
C VAL A 223 21.60 25.45 96.01
N THR A 224 22.73 26.04 96.40
CA THR A 224 22.90 26.63 97.74
C THR A 224 22.11 27.93 97.81
N ASN A 225 20.98 27.89 98.52
CA ASN A 225 20.19 29.07 98.88
C ASN A 225 21.01 30.03 99.76
N GLU A 226 21.12 31.27 99.32
CA GLU A 226 21.50 32.42 100.13
C GLU A 226 20.48 32.60 101.27
N ASN A 227 20.92 32.56 102.53
CA ASN A 227 20.44 33.40 103.63
C ASN A 227 21.10 32.98 104.97
N LEU A 228 22.19 33.66 105.32
CA LEU A 228 22.73 33.69 106.69
C LEU A 228 22.44 35.07 107.29
N GLN A 229 21.48 35.14 108.22
CA GLN A 229 21.37 36.24 109.19
C GLN A 229 21.99 35.79 110.53
N PRO A 230 22.83 36.63 111.19
CA PRO A 230 23.37 36.32 112.51
C PRO A 230 22.40 36.71 113.63
N ASN A 231 22.16 35.75 114.54
CA ASN A 231 21.41 35.92 115.78
C ASN A 231 22.11 36.90 116.75
N ILE A 232 21.38 37.90 117.24
CA ILE A 232 21.74 38.73 118.41
C ILE A 232 21.07 38.11 119.66
N PRO A 233 21.78 37.88 120.77
CA PRO A 233 21.19 37.33 121.99
C PRO A 233 20.47 38.41 122.82
N ALA A 234 19.26 38.09 123.27
CA ALA A 234 18.46 38.93 124.16
C ALA A 234 18.91 38.81 125.63
N ILE A 235 18.95 39.96 126.29
CA ILE A 235 19.19 40.19 127.72
C ILE A 235 18.05 39.57 128.55
N SER A 236 18.38 39.00 129.71
CA SER A 236 17.43 38.75 130.80
C SER A 236 17.84 39.58 132.02
N LEU A 237 16.81 40.13 132.69
CA LEU A 237 16.81 41.01 133.86
C LEU A 237 17.71 40.58 135.02
#